data_AF-A0A1V5Y1F1-F1
#
_entry.id   AF-A0A1V5Y1F1-F1
#
_cell.length_a   1.000
_cell.length_b   1.000
_cell.length_c   1.000
_cell.angle_alpha   90.00
_cell.angle_beta   90.00
_cell.angle_gamma   90.00
#
_symmetry.space_group_name_H-M   'P 1'
#
loop_
_entity.id
_entity.type
_entity.pdbx_description
1 polymer ?
#
loop_
_entity_poly.entity_id
_entity_poly.type
_entity_poly.pdbx_seq_one_letter_code
_entity_poly.pdbx_strand_id
1 'polypeptide(L)'
;MKKQKNHAKVIITIPIVIIFFSMITSAGFPQFKDVLKKTGEGLKNVSSDIKGNFDAGVAAVEAEKELNAAQRDMLSGKKDKAEEGLLKASRKIAEIKKAQVDHPKLNIIEPKMNNLRKDLEKRTGKKIPLPTDPEETSDASVSDKPAAPAAPAAKTAASQPKADISKLPHEIREIMGRVQRNQDRLDTHLDLIPKQRDDIKKSYIERTPDKISEIENDLAKAKSIAAEKNVAEHPSFEQAEKNLADAKKIYEEIKKQADADAQAASAKSEGVDADVEELAAIVDQLKKETFSKAPGVVIYYNDLTPVQECLEVIENFEKNDKEKAQKILDDFTSKYGATKDEVEANMDKLNYSGNRQPGWLIQNLKEGLENVAKTRVVMAEDLVSRLDQQVERLSSNHDFFRIQRHHESRQWLAMAEKFDPENPKVKEAGASLENKLAEDMKKFKEKIADKKWPGNSSGGDAKAALQFFEESPDWGKRPTEPRRPLGVSIKGDWSVQETDIANRPVMYGLPVWIAVQVDSEKADNLARVYNVTMRTQKSANPKKEPPFESITVGDSFYILADKIK
;
A
#
# COMPACT_ATOMS: atom_id res chain seq x y z
N MET A 1 -16.17 -65.10 4.88
CA MET A 1 -15.30 -63.97 4.47
C MET A 1 -15.54 -62.79 5.41
N LYS A 2 -14.68 -62.62 6.42
CA LYS A 2 -14.70 -61.49 7.37
C LYS A 2 -13.83 -60.36 6.79
N LYS A 3 -14.33 -59.13 6.75
CA LYS A 3 -13.51 -57.93 6.52
C LYS A 3 -13.67 -56.98 7.71
N GLN A 4 -12.63 -56.93 8.55
CA GLN A 4 -12.36 -55.85 9.48
C GLN A 4 -11.95 -54.60 8.69
N LYS A 5 -12.49 -53.43 9.08
CA LYS A 5 -11.91 -52.12 8.74
C LYS A 5 -11.52 -51.45 10.06
N ASN A 6 -10.22 -51.26 10.24
CA ASN A 6 -9.62 -50.48 11.31
C ASN A 6 -9.71 -48.99 10.96
N HIS A 7 -10.22 -48.18 11.89
CA HIS A 7 -9.91 -46.75 11.96
C HIS A 7 -9.25 -46.50 13.32
N ALA A 8 -7.94 -46.23 13.29
CA ALA A 8 -7.16 -45.82 14.45
C ALA A 8 -7.38 -44.33 14.70
N LYS A 9 -7.84 -43.98 15.90
CA LYS A 9 -7.76 -42.62 16.46
C LYS A 9 -6.39 -42.47 17.12
N VAL A 10 -5.57 -41.56 16.62
CA VAL A 10 -4.34 -41.11 17.27
C VAL A 10 -4.72 -39.99 18.25
N ILE A 11 -4.53 -40.24 19.53
CA ILE A 11 -4.61 -39.26 20.62
C ILE A 11 -3.16 -38.86 20.91
N ILE A 12 -2.81 -37.59 20.65
CA ILE A 12 -1.51 -37.03 21.05
C ILE A 12 -1.75 -36.31 22.39
N THR A 13 -1.20 -36.91 23.44
CA THR A 13 -1.10 -36.33 24.79
C THR A 13 0.24 -35.62 24.89
N ILE A 14 0.27 -34.33 25.20
CA ILE A 14 1.50 -33.56 25.48
C ILE A 14 1.59 -33.37 27.01
N PRO A 15 2.72 -33.70 27.67
CA PRO A 15 2.87 -33.48 29.10
C PRO A 15 3.34 -32.04 29.39
N ILE A 16 2.68 -31.40 30.36
CA ILE A 16 3.05 -30.12 30.94
C ILE A 16 4.23 -30.36 31.91
N VAL A 17 5.37 -29.71 31.65
CA VAL A 17 6.50 -29.64 32.58
C VAL A 17 6.39 -28.33 33.35
N ILE A 18 6.23 -28.44 34.67
CA ILE A 18 6.25 -27.34 35.64
C ILE A 18 7.70 -27.13 36.08
N ILE A 19 8.24 -25.92 35.89
CA ILE A 19 9.49 -25.49 36.54
C ILE A 19 9.16 -24.33 37.47
N PHE A 20 9.37 -24.58 38.75
CA PHE A 20 9.35 -23.61 39.86
C PHE A 20 10.65 -22.78 39.84
N PHE A 21 10.55 -21.46 39.99
CA PHE A 21 11.63 -20.68 40.61
C PHE A 21 11.05 -19.58 41.51
N SER A 22 11.60 -19.51 42.73
CA SER A 22 11.24 -18.59 43.80
C SER A 22 12.49 -17.80 44.23
N MET A 23 12.22 -16.61 44.76
CA MET A 23 13.08 -15.65 45.45
C MET A 23 13.89 -14.67 44.59
N ILE A 24 13.58 -13.38 44.74
CA ILE A 24 14.40 -12.41 45.49
C ILE A 24 13.54 -11.20 45.91
N THR A 25 13.72 -10.79 47.16
CA THR A 25 13.07 -9.75 47.95
C THR A 25 13.65 -8.34 47.74
N SER A 26 12.77 -7.33 47.77
CA SER A 26 12.86 -6.04 48.49
C SER A 26 14.21 -5.32 48.66
N ALA A 27 14.34 -4.13 48.04
CA ALA A 27 14.99 -2.95 48.65
C ALA A 27 14.43 -1.65 48.02
N GLY A 28 14.05 -0.68 48.86
CA GLY A 28 13.46 0.60 48.44
C GLY A 28 14.48 1.61 47.91
N PHE A 29 14.04 2.53 47.04
CA PHE A 29 14.87 3.62 46.50
C PHE A 29 14.10 4.96 46.41
N PRO A 30 14.55 6.03 47.10
CA PRO A 30 13.95 7.38 47.02
C PRO A 30 14.30 8.17 45.75
N GLN A 31 15.06 7.61 44.81
CA GLN A 31 15.50 8.33 43.60
C GLN A 31 14.47 8.40 42.46
N PHE A 32 13.29 7.79 42.63
CA PHE A 32 12.30 7.69 41.55
C PHE A 32 11.55 9.01 41.28
N LYS A 33 11.48 9.92 42.26
CA LYS A 33 10.76 11.20 42.10
C LYS A 33 11.48 12.20 41.18
N ASP A 34 12.81 12.26 41.23
CA ASP A 34 13.59 13.15 40.34
C ASP A 34 13.69 12.58 38.91
N VAL A 35 13.66 11.25 38.77
CA VAL A 35 13.56 10.58 37.46
C VAL A 35 12.19 10.83 36.83
N LEU A 36 11.09 10.75 37.59
CA LEU A 36 9.73 11.04 37.11
C LEU A 36 9.52 12.50 36.69
N LYS A 37 10.20 13.45 37.35
CA LYS A 37 10.12 14.87 36.99
C LYS A 37 10.89 15.17 35.69
N LYS A 38 12.08 14.57 35.51
CA LYS A 38 12.86 14.65 34.25
C LYS A 38 12.18 13.93 33.08
N THR A 39 11.52 12.79 33.32
CA THR A 39 10.74 12.09 32.28
C THR A 39 9.45 12.83 31.93
N GLY A 40 8.81 13.50 32.89
CA GLY A 40 7.63 14.34 32.63
C GLY A 40 7.91 15.58 31.76
N GLU A 41 9.09 16.20 31.90
CA GLU A 41 9.53 17.29 31.00
C GLU A 41 9.97 16.77 29.63
N GLY A 42 10.65 15.60 29.58
CA GLY A 42 10.98 14.92 28.32
C GLY A 42 9.75 14.50 27.50
N LEU A 43 8.69 14.01 28.15
CA LEU A 43 7.43 13.61 27.50
C LEU A 43 6.65 14.80 26.93
N LYS A 44 6.75 15.98 27.54
CA LYS A 44 6.12 17.20 27.00
C LYS A 44 6.82 17.68 25.73
N ASN A 45 8.15 17.62 25.69
CA ASN A 45 8.94 17.99 24.51
C ASN A 45 8.74 16.97 23.36
N VAL A 46 8.70 15.67 23.67
CA VAL A 46 8.38 14.64 22.67
C VAL A 46 6.95 14.79 22.14
N SER A 47 5.98 15.18 22.98
CA SER A 47 4.60 15.41 22.54
C SER A 47 4.47 16.66 21.64
N SER A 48 5.25 17.73 21.88
CA SER A 48 5.26 18.89 20.98
C SER A 48 5.95 18.59 19.66
N ASP A 49 7.02 17.80 19.66
CA ASP A 49 7.77 17.44 18.45
C ASP A 49 6.97 16.47 17.56
N ILE A 50 6.25 15.51 18.16
CA ILE A 50 5.36 14.61 17.43
C ILE A 50 4.18 15.38 16.81
N LYS A 51 3.61 16.34 17.56
CA LYS A 51 2.51 17.17 17.04
C LYS A 51 2.99 18.09 15.91
N GLY A 52 4.16 18.72 16.06
CA GLY A 52 4.78 19.54 15.02
C GLY A 52 5.06 18.76 13.73
N ASN A 53 5.57 17.53 13.85
CA ASN A 53 5.82 16.66 12.70
C ASN A 53 4.52 16.19 12.02
N PHE A 54 3.48 15.89 12.79
CA PHE A 54 2.18 15.51 12.25
C PHE A 54 1.51 16.68 11.49
N ASP A 55 1.50 17.87 12.10
CA ASP A 55 0.91 19.08 11.49
C ASP A 55 1.68 19.51 10.23
N ALA A 56 3.01 19.42 10.23
CA ALA A 56 3.84 19.65 9.03
C ALA A 56 3.58 18.60 7.92
N GLY A 57 3.39 17.34 8.30
CA GLY A 57 3.05 16.27 7.37
C GLY A 57 1.69 16.47 6.69
N VAL A 58 0.68 16.89 7.44
CA VAL A 58 -0.66 17.23 6.92
C VAL A 58 -0.58 18.45 6.00
N ALA A 59 0.10 19.52 6.42
CA ALA A 59 0.29 20.72 5.61
C ALA A 59 1.04 20.41 4.29
N ALA A 60 1.98 19.46 4.28
CA ALA A 60 2.71 19.04 3.08
C ALA A 60 1.81 18.31 2.07
N VAL A 61 0.88 17.48 2.54
CA VAL A 61 -0.11 16.80 1.68
C VAL A 61 -1.08 17.82 1.08
N GLU A 62 -1.54 18.80 1.88
CA GLU A 62 -2.40 19.87 1.41
C GLU A 62 -1.70 20.77 0.39
N ALA A 63 -0.44 21.15 0.64
CA ALA A 63 0.35 21.95 -0.30
C ALA A 63 0.49 21.27 -1.67
N GLU A 64 0.76 19.96 -1.69
CA GLU A 64 0.87 19.20 -2.95
C GLU A 64 -0.48 19.09 -3.68
N LYS A 65 -1.58 18.92 -2.94
CA LYS A 65 -2.93 18.92 -3.51
C LYS A 65 -3.27 20.26 -4.18
N GLU A 66 -2.96 21.38 -3.54
CA GLU A 66 -3.17 22.73 -4.08
C GLU A 66 -2.29 22.99 -5.31
N LEU A 67 -1.02 22.55 -5.31
CA LEU A 67 -0.15 22.64 -6.49
C LEU A 67 -0.69 21.85 -7.70
N ASN A 68 -1.17 20.63 -7.47
CA ASN A 68 -1.76 19.80 -8.53
C ASN A 68 -3.09 20.37 -9.04
N ALA A 69 -3.87 21.02 -8.17
CA ALA A 69 -5.07 21.74 -8.59
C ALA A 69 -4.72 22.97 -9.44
N ALA A 70 -3.77 23.78 -8.98
CA ALA A 70 -3.29 24.96 -9.70
C ALA A 70 -2.71 24.62 -11.08
N GLN A 71 -1.94 23.52 -11.19
CA GLN A 71 -1.42 23.03 -12.47
C GLN A 71 -2.55 22.62 -13.43
N ARG A 72 -3.59 21.93 -12.95
CA ARG A 72 -4.76 21.57 -13.77
C ARG A 72 -5.54 22.79 -14.22
N ASP A 73 -5.73 23.78 -13.34
CA ASP A 73 -6.40 25.03 -13.69
C ASP A 73 -5.59 25.84 -14.70
N MET A 74 -4.25 25.84 -14.59
CA MET A 74 -3.36 26.47 -15.58
C MET A 74 -3.48 25.80 -16.96
N LEU A 75 -3.50 24.47 -17.01
CA LEU A 75 -3.62 23.70 -18.26
C LEU A 75 -5.00 23.83 -18.91
N SER A 76 -6.05 24.00 -18.10
CA SER A 76 -7.43 24.24 -18.58
C SER A 76 -7.71 25.71 -18.93
N GLY A 77 -6.70 26.59 -18.88
CA GLY A 77 -6.82 28.00 -19.26
C GLY A 77 -7.41 28.91 -18.17
N LYS A 78 -7.72 28.37 -16.98
CA LYS A 78 -8.28 29.11 -15.84
C LYS A 78 -7.16 29.76 -15.02
N LYS A 79 -6.48 30.74 -15.62
CA LYS A 79 -5.25 31.36 -15.09
C LYS A 79 -5.43 32.00 -13.70
N ASP A 80 -6.56 32.67 -13.45
CA ASP A 80 -6.81 33.33 -12.16
C ASP A 80 -6.99 32.30 -11.01
N LYS A 81 -7.61 31.16 -11.29
CA LYS A 81 -7.75 30.05 -10.31
C LYS A 81 -6.43 29.35 -10.05
N ALA A 82 -5.60 29.22 -11.08
CA ALA A 82 -4.26 28.66 -10.95
C ALA A 82 -3.36 29.55 -10.07
N GLU A 83 -3.47 30.88 -10.20
CA GLU A 83 -2.77 31.84 -9.33
C GLU A 83 -3.25 31.74 -7.88
N GLU A 84 -4.56 31.67 -7.65
CA GLU A 84 -5.12 31.48 -6.29
C GLU A 84 -4.63 30.18 -5.64
N GLY A 85 -4.63 29.08 -6.39
CA GLY A 85 -4.13 27.78 -5.92
C GLY A 85 -2.63 27.79 -5.62
N LEU A 86 -1.83 28.48 -6.45
CA LEU A 86 -0.39 28.66 -6.21
C LEU A 86 -0.13 29.46 -4.91
N LEU A 87 -0.91 30.52 -4.66
CA LEU A 87 -0.82 31.30 -3.42
C LEU A 87 -1.21 30.48 -2.19
N LYS A 88 -2.26 29.66 -2.27
CA LYS A 88 -2.65 28.74 -1.18
C LYS A 88 -1.53 27.73 -0.87
N ALA A 89 -0.96 27.12 -1.90
CA ALA A 89 0.16 26.20 -1.76
C ALA A 89 1.38 26.88 -1.10
N SER A 90 1.72 28.11 -1.52
CA SER A 90 2.86 28.84 -0.97
C SER A 90 2.71 29.20 0.52
N ARG A 91 1.48 29.50 0.98
CA ARG A 91 1.21 29.73 2.42
C ARG A 91 1.41 28.45 3.22
N LYS A 92 0.96 27.32 2.69
CA LYS A 92 1.17 26.00 3.32
C LYS A 92 2.63 25.61 3.37
N ILE A 93 3.40 25.91 2.32
CA ILE A 93 4.86 25.72 2.31
C ILE A 93 5.53 26.59 3.38
N ALA A 94 5.10 27.84 3.56
CA ALA A 94 5.59 28.70 4.63
C ALA A 94 5.22 28.18 6.04
N GLU A 95 4.04 27.59 6.21
CA GLU A 95 3.64 26.90 7.47
C GLU A 95 4.55 25.71 7.78
N ILE A 96 4.86 24.88 6.77
CA ILE A 96 5.78 23.74 6.90
C ILE A 96 7.17 24.23 7.30
N LYS A 97 7.71 25.27 6.64
CA LYS A 97 9.04 25.83 6.98
C LYS A 97 9.12 26.37 8.41
N LYS A 98 8.02 26.92 8.93
CA LYS A 98 7.95 27.40 10.32
C LYS A 98 7.90 26.26 11.33
N ALA A 99 7.25 25.15 10.98
CA ALA A 99 7.14 23.98 11.85
C ALA A 99 8.39 23.08 11.80
N GLN A 100 8.97 22.90 10.60
CA GLN A 100 10.13 22.06 10.36
C GLN A 100 10.89 22.53 9.10
N VAL A 101 12.02 23.19 9.31
CA VAL A 101 12.84 23.80 8.23
C VAL A 101 13.34 22.76 7.22
N ASP A 102 13.67 21.55 7.67
CA ASP A 102 14.24 20.46 6.86
C ASP A 102 13.24 19.34 6.54
N HIS A 103 11.94 19.65 6.47
CA HIS A 103 10.92 18.63 6.18
C HIS A 103 11.18 17.96 4.81
N PRO A 104 11.27 16.61 4.71
CA PRO A 104 11.71 15.92 3.48
C PRO A 104 10.92 16.27 2.21
N LYS A 105 9.62 16.57 2.36
CA LYS A 105 8.76 16.97 1.23
C LYS A 105 9.02 18.38 0.69
N LEU A 106 9.68 19.27 1.44
CA LEU A 106 10.01 20.63 0.97
C LEU A 106 10.89 20.59 -0.30
N ASN A 107 11.83 19.64 -0.37
CA ASN A 107 12.69 19.38 -1.52
C ASN A 107 11.92 19.00 -2.81
N ILE A 108 10.67 18.57 -2.68
CA ILE A 108 9.82 18.16 -3.80
C ILE A 108 8.81 19.27 -4.14
N ILE A 109 8.15 19.86 -3.14
CA ILE A 109 7.06 20.82 -3.36
C ILE A 109 7.58 22.22 -3.73
N GLU A 110 8.76 22.65 -3.27
CA GLU A 110 9.32 23.96 -3.61
C GLU A 110 9.75 24.08 -5.08
N PRO A 111 10.50 23.11 -5.67
CA PRO A 111 10.82 23.17 -7.10
C PRO A 111 9.55 23.13 -7.96
N LYS A 112 8.54 22.32 -7.59
CA LYS A 112 7.24 22.26 -8.27
C LYS A 112 6.53 23.61 -8.25
N MET A 113 6.45 24.27 -7.08
CA MET A 113 5.87 25.59 -6.93
C MET A 113 6.59 26.64 -7.79
N ASN A 114 7.93 26.66 -7.76
CA ASN A 114 8.73 27.63 -8.52
C ASN A 114 8.60 27.45 -10.03
N ASN A 115 8.52 26.21 -10.51
CA ASN A 115 8.29 25.93 -11.94
C ASN A 115 6.88 26.37 -12.36
N LEU A 116 5.86 26.04 -11.55
CA LEU A 116 4.48 26.45 -11.83
C LEU A 116 4.32 27.97 -11.82
N ARG A 117 5.00 28.68 -10.91
CA ARG A 117 5.08 30.15 -10.91
C ARG A 117 5.64 30.67 -12.21
N LYS A 118 6.84 30.21 -12.63
CA LYS A 118 7.48 30.66 -13.88
C LYS A 118 6.59 30.43 -15.10
N ASP A 119 5.88 29.31 -15.14
CA ASP A 119 4.97 29.00 -16.25
C ASP A 119 3.73 29.89 -16.25
N LEU A 120 3.17 30.20 -15.07
CA LEU A 120 2.07 31.15 -14.95
C LEU A 120 2.51 32.56 -15.34
N GLU A 121 3.65 33.04 -14.85
CA GLU A 121 4.20 34.36 -15.18
C GLU A 121 4.45 34.53 -16.69
N LYS A 122 5.01 33.49 -17.35
CA LYS A 122 5.16 33.47 -18.82
C LYS A 122 3.82 33.55 -19.56
N ARG A 123 2.77 32.92 -19.02
CA ARG A 123 1.45 32.82 -19.67
C ARG A 123 0.52 34.00 -19.36
N THR A 124 0.71 34.70 -18.25
CA THR A 124 -0.10 35.85 -17.82
C THR A 124 0.62 37.17 -18.09
N GLY A 125 1.95 37.18 -18.23
CA GLY A 125 2.75 38.39 -18.32
C GLY A 125 2.80 39.18 -17.01
N LYS A 126 2.30 38.62 -15.91
CA LYS A 126 2.25 39.25 -14.57
C LYS A 126 3.20 38.51 -13.63
N LYS A 127 3.96 39.25 -12.82
CA LYS A 127 4.79 38.69 -11.74
C LYS A 127 3.87 38.28 -10.57
N ILE A 128 4.02 37.07 -10.06
CA ILE A 128 3.16 36.55 -8.97
C ILE A 128 3.99 36.55 -7.68
N PRO A 129 3.71 37.46 -6.73
CA PRO A 129 4.46 37.53 -5.48
C PRO A 129 4.11 36.35 -4.58
N LEU A 130 5.11 35.60 -4.10
CA LEU A 130 4.91 34.53 -3.12
C LEU A 130 5.29 35.02 -1.72
N PRO A 131 4.60 34.56 -0.65
CA PRO A 131 4.96 34.84 0.75
C PRO A 131 6.36 34.35 1.15
N THR A 132 6.97 33.49 0.34
CA THR A 132 8.32 32.94 0.54
C THR A 132 9.41 33.72 -0.18
N ASP A 133 9.06 34.77 -0.93
CA ASP A 133 10.05 35.64 -1.56
C ASP A 133 10.70 36.51 -0.47
N PRO A 134 12.05 36.66 -0.46
CA PRO A 134 12.71 37.59 0.45
C PRO A 134 12.16 39.00 0.23
N GLU A 135 11.92 39.75 1.31
CA GLU A 135 11.53 41.17 1.24
C GLU A 135 12.62 41.97 0.53
N GLU A 136 12.48 42.15 -0.79
CA GLU A 136 13.24 43.14 -1.54
C GLU A 136 12.50 44.46 -1.49
N THR A 137 13.06 45.35 -0.67
CA THR A 137 12.97 46.79 -0.78
C THR A 137 13.12 47.22 -2.24
N SER A 138 12.17 48.05 -2.68
CA SER A 138 12.18 48.74 -3.96
C SER A 138 13.52 49.44 -4.23
N ASP A 139 14.12 49.18 -5.39
CA ASP A 139 14.64 50.28 -6.18
C ASP A 139 14.66 49.96 -7.67
N ALA A 140 14.29 50.98 -8.45
CA ALA A 140 14.21 50.96 -9.89
C ALA A 140 15.62 51.04 -10.51
N SER A 141 15.86 50.30 -11.60
CA SER A 141 16.83 50.71 -12.61
C SER A 141 16.55 50.04 -13.96
N VAL A 142 16.64 50.91 -14.97
CA VAL A 142 16.48 50.73 -16.41
C VAL A 142 17.67 49.96 -17.01
N SER A 143 17.54 49.55 -18.28
CA SER A 143 18.54 49.08 -19.26
C SER A 143 19.04 47.63 -19.06
N ASP A 144 19.26 46.80 -20.08
CA ASP A 144 19.34 46.98 -21.52
C ASP A 144 19.09 45.65 -22.24
N LYS A 145 18.60 45.73 -23.48
CA LYS A 145 18.39 44.63 -24.42
C LYS A 145 19.72 44.26 -25.08
N PRO A 146 20.18 43.00 -25.04
CA PRO A 146 21.15 42.50 -26.01
C PRO A 146 20.44 41.78 -27.16
N ALA A 147 20.87 42.12 -28.37
CA ALA A 147 20.40 41.57 -29.62
C ALA A 147 20.65 40.06 -29.75
N ALA A 148 19.77 39.41 -30.49
CA ALA A 148 19.90 38.03 -30.92
C ALA A 148 21.24 37.78 -31.64
N PRO A 149 21.93 36.65 -31.40
CA PRO A 149 23.07 36.27 -32.21
C PRO A 149 22.61 35.93 -33.63
N ALA A 150 23.33 36.48 -34.59
CA ALA A 150 23.17 36.24 -36.01
C ALA A 150 23.23 34.74 -36.35
N ALA A 151 22.37 34.34 -37.28
CA ALA A 151 22.38 33.03 -37.91
C ALA A 151 23.79 32.73 -38.49
N PRO A 152 24.33 31.50 -38.32
CA PRO A 152 25.54 31.11 -38.99
C PRO A 152 25.28 30.97 -40.49
N ALA A 153 26.16 31.59 -41.28
CA ALA A 153 26.17 31.59 -42.73
C ALA A 153 26.05 30.16 -43.29
N ALA A 154 25.05 29.96 -44.14
CA ALA A 154 24.90 28.75 -44.93
C ALA A 154 26.14 28.56 -45.83
N LYS A 155 26.89 27.48 -45.59
CA LYS A 155 27.88 26.98 -46.53
C LYS A 155 27.14 26.59 -47.80
N THR A 156 27.46 27.30 -48.88
CA THR A 156 27.00 27.01 -50.23
C THR A 156 27.49 25.61 -50.61
N ALA A 157 26.58 24.64 -50.66
CA ALA A 157 26.87 23.34 -51.25
C ALA A 157 27.06 23.57 -52.75
N ALA A 158 28.21 23.14 -53.27
CA ALA A 158 28.53 23.25 -54.68
C ALA A 158 27.50 22.47 -55.51
N SER A 159 26.55 23.18 -56.11
CA SER A 159 25.63 22.64 -57.09
C SER A 159 26.42 22.23 -58.33
N GLN A 160 26.50 20.93 -58.59
CA GLN A 160 26.97 20.42 -59.88
C GLN A 160 26.11 21.01 -61.02
N PRO A 161 26.69 21.21 -62.22
CA PRO A 161 25.98 21.84 -63.33
C PRO A 161 24.76 21.00 -63.72
N LYS A 162 23.55 21.53 -63.46
CA LYS A 162 22.29 20.93 -63.90
C LYS A 162 22.25 20.98 -65.43
N ALA A 163 22.16 19.82 -66.08
CA ALA A 163 21.95 19.75 -67.52
C ALA A 163 20.66 20.49 -67.91
N ASP A 164 20.71 21.30 -68.95
CA ASP A 164 19.59 22.13 -69.39
C ASP A 164 18.49 21.27 -70.04
N ILE A 165 17.51 20.86 -69.24
CA ILE A 165 16.34 20.09 -69.69
C ILE A 165 15.35 20.90 -70.55
N SER A 166 15.55 22.21 -70.72
CA SER A 166 14.65 23.08 -71.50
C SER A 166 14.63 22.74 -73.00
N LYS A 167 15.61 21.97 -73.48
CA LYS A 167 15.71 21.52 -74.88
C LYS A 167 14.99 20.20 -75.16
N LEU A 168 14.45 19.54 -74.14
CA LEU A 168 13.65 18.32 -74.30
C LEU A 168 12.20 18.63 -74.68
N PRO A 169 11.54 17.75 -75.45
CA PRO A 169 10.08 17.79 -75.66
C PRO A 169 9.31 17.84 -74.34
N HIS A 170 8.19 18.55 -74.32
CA HIS A 170 7.43 18.86 -73.08
C HIS A 170 7.16 17.64 -72.20
N GLU A 171 6.69 16.54 -72.78
CA GLU A 171 6.39 15.30 -72.05
C GLU A 171 7.63 14.68 -71.38
N ILE A 172 8.79 14.72 -72.04
CA ILE A 172 10.05 14.19 -71.49
C ILE A 172 10.57 15.15 -70.42
N ARG A 173 10.44 16.46 -70.63
CA ARG A 173 10.82 17.50 -69.66
C ARG A 173 10.06 17.37 -68.36
N GLU A 174 8.77 17.04 -68.42
CA GLU A 174 7.95 16.86 -67.22
C GLU A 174 8.43 15.67 -66.38
N ILE A 175 8.71 14.53 -67.03
CA ILE A 175 9.20 13.32 -66.37
C ILE A 175 10.62 13.55 -65.83
N MET A 176 11.52 14.13 -66.62
CA MET A 176 12.87 14.48 -66.16
C MET A 176 12.86 15.52 -65.03
N GLY A 177 11.86 16.41 -65.00
CA GLY A 177 11.61 17.30 -63.87
C GLY A 177 11.19 16.55 -62.60
N ARG A 178 10.43 15.44 -62.71
CA ARG A 178 10.13 14.56 -61.57
C ARG A 178 11.36 13.78 -61.13
N VAL A 179 12.12 13.21 -62.06
CA VAL A 179 13.41 12.55 -61.80
C VAL A 179 14.31 13.46 -60.97
N GLN A 180 14.52 14.71 -61.40
CA GLN A 180 15.36 15.66 -60.67
C GLN A 180 14.83 15.97 -59.26
N ARG A 181 13.51 16.18 -59.11
CA ARG A 181 12.92 16.45 -57.78
C ARG A 181 13.03 15.25 -56.85
N ASN A 182 12.84 14.04 -57.37
CA ASN A 182 12.96 12.82 -56.59
C ASN A 182 14.42 12.53 -56.25
N GLN A 183 15.36 12.85 -57.14
CA GLN A 183 16.80 12.83 -56.88
C GLN A 183 17.18 13.79 -55.75
N ASP A 184 16.80 15.08 -55.83
CA ASP A 184 17.08 16.08 -54.80
C ASP A 184 16.50 15.65 -53.42
N ARG A 185 15.34 14.99 -53.42
CA ARG A 185 14.71 14.42 -52.22
C ARG A 185 15.46 13.20 -51.69
N LEU A 186 15.94 12.31 -52.57
CA LEU A 186 16.73 11.15 -52.20
C LEU A 186 18.07 11.60 -51.59
N ASP A 187 18.74 12.57 -52.18
CA ASP A 187 20.00 13.11 -51.67
C ASP A 187 19.81 13.73 -50.28
N THR A 188 18.74 14.51 -50.09
CA THR A 188 18.37 15.05 -48.78
C THR A 188 18.07 13.93 -47.78
N HIS A 189 17.36 12.88 -48.22
CA HIS A 189 17.03 11.73 -47.36
C HIS A 189 18.29 10.97 -46.93
N LEU A 190 19.23 10.75 -47.84
CA LEU A 190 20.51 10.10 -47.58
C LEU A 190 21.40 10.92 -46.63
N ASP A 191 21.46 12.25 -46.78
CA ASP A 191 22.20 13.14 -45.86
C ASP A 191 21.59 13.19 -44.45
N LEU A 192 20.29 12.92 -44.32
CA LEU A 192 19.61 12.91 -43.03
C LEU A 192 19.82 11.59 -42.27
N ILE A 193 19.99 10.44 -42.95
CA ILE A 193 20.09 9.13 -42.28
C ILE A 193 21.17 9.10 -41.18
N PRO A 194 22.42 9.54 -41.42
CA PRO A 194 23.46 9.51 -40.38
C PRO A 194 23.20 10.45 -39.20
N LYS A 195 22.26 11.39 -39.32
CA LYS A 195 21.95 12.43 -38.31
C LYS A 195 20.74 12.06 -37.43
N GLN A 196 20.06 10.94 -37.73
CA GLN A 196 18.89 10.50 -36.96
C GLN A 196 19.27 9.65 -35.76
N ARG A 197 18.37 9.59 -34.77
CA ARG A 197 18.40 8.57 -33.70
C ARG A 197 18.20 7.17 -34.29
N ASP A 198 18.72 6.13 -33.66
CA ASP A 198 18.80 4.78 -34.23
C ASP A 198 17.43 4.17 -34.61
N ASP A 199 16.40 4.43 -33.80
CA ASP A 199 15.01 4.03 -34.07
C ASP A 199 14.46 4.64 -35.36
N ILE A 200 14.76 5.91 -35.59
CA ILE A 200 14.38 6.66 -36.79
C ILE A 200 15.27 6.27 -37.98
N LYS A 201 16.58 6.10 -37.75
CA LYS A 201 17.60 5.74 -38.74
C LYS A 201 17.23 4.45 -39.47
N LYS A 202 16.79 3.42 -38.74
CA LYS A 202 16.31 2.15 -39.31
C LYS A 202 15.14 2.36 -40.27
N SER A 203 14.13 3.12 -39.85
CA SER A 203 12.95 3.41 -40.70
C SER A 203 13.33 4.16 -41.98
N TYR A 204 14.30 5.07 -41.91
CA TYR A 204 14.76 5.80 -43.10
C TYR A 204 15.52 4.90 -44.07
N ILE A 205 16.36 3.98 -43.58
CA ILE A 205 17.08 3.00 -44.41
C ILE A 205 16.07 2.10 -45.14
N GLU A 206 15.06 1.57 -44.44
CA GLU A 206 14.03 0.68 -45.01
C GLU A 206 13.21 1.33 -46.13
N ARG A 207 12.98 2.65 -46.08
CA ARG A 207 12.20 3.40 -47.08
C ARG A 207 13.03 3.93 -48.27
N THR A 208 14.35 3.80 -48.21
CA THR A 208 15.25 4.32 -49.25
C THR A 208 15.18 3.51 -50.57
N PRO A 209 15.07 2.17 -50.56
CA PRO A 209 14.86 1.38 -51.78
C PRO A 209 13.66 1.82 -52.61
N ASP A 210 12.51 2.09 -51.98
CA ASP A 210 11.30 2.52 -52.69
C ASP A 210 11.51 3.83 -53.46
N LYS A 211 12.26 4.77 -52.86
CA LYS A 211 12.62 6.06 -53.48
C LYS A 211 13.57 5.88 -54.66
N ILE A 212 14.54 4.97 -54.55
CA ILE A 212 15.45 4.61 -55.64
C ILE A 212 14.64 4.02 -56.80
N SER A 213 13.73 3.08 -56.53
CA SER A 213 12.88 2.47 -57.55
C SER A 213 11.91 3.45 -58.22
N GLU A 214 11.38 4.44 -57.50
CA GLU A 214 10.60 5.53 -58.13
C GLU A 214 11.41 6.29 -59.19
N ILE A 215 12.67 6.63 -58.88
CA ILE A 215 13.56 7.36 -59.80
C ILE A 215 13.92 6.47 -61.00
N GLU A 216 14.23 5.19 -60.79
CA GLU A 216 14.50 4.22 -61.85
C GLU A 216 13.34 4.12 -62.85
N ASN A 217 12.12 4.01 -62.33
CA ASN A 217 10.91 3.89 -63.14
C ASN A 217 10.64 5.15 -63.97
N ASP A 218 10.75 6.34 -63.37
CA ASP A 218 10.56 7.61 -64.08
C ASP A 218 11.68 7.81 -65.14
N LEU A 219 12.92 7.43 -64.84
CA LEU A 219 14.04 7.50 -65.79
C LEU A 219 13.85 6.54 -66.97
N ALA A 220 13.46 5.29 -66.72
CA ALA A 220 13.19 4.31 -67.76
C ALA A 220 12.04 4.77 -68.68
N LYS A 221 10.97 5.32 -68.09
CA LYS A 221 9.84 5.90 -68.83
C LYS A 221 10.28 7.08 -69.69
N ALA A 222 11.10 7.99 -69.14
CA ALA A 222 11.61 9.13 -69.89
C ALA A 222 12.48 8.71 -71.09
N LYS A 223 13.32 7.68 -70.92
CA LYS A 223 14.16 7.12 -71.99
C LYS A 223 13.34 6.44 -73.08
N SER A 224 12.29 5.69 -72.73
CA SER A 224 11.37 5.07 -73.70
C SER A 224 10.76 6.12 -74.63
N ILE A 225 10.21 7.19 -74.06
CA ILE A 225 9.59 8.29 -74.82
C ILE A 225 10.64 9.07 -75.61
N ALA A 226 11.87 9.22 -75.09
CA ALA A 226 12.97 9.88 -75.79
C ALA A 226 13.46 9.09 -77.01
N ALA A 227 13.43 7.76 -76.95
CA ALA A 227 13.75 6.89 -78.08
C ALA A 227 12.71 7.03 -79.20
N GLU A 228 11.41 7.07 -78.87
CA GLU A 228 10.33 7.30 -79.85
C GLU A 228 10.43 8.67 -80.54
N LYS A 229 10.99 9.67 -79.85
CA LYS A 229 11.12 11.05 -80.35
C LYS A 229 12.52 11.39 -80.89
N ASN A 230 13.41 10.41 -81.06
CA ASN A 230 14.79 10.58 -81.53
C ASN A 230 15.62 11.63 -80.74
N VAL A 231 15.41 11.71 -79.42
CA VAL A 231 16.13 12.61 -78.50
C VAL A 231 16.78 11.85 -77.33
N ALA A 232 17.02 10.56 -77.49
CA ALA A 232 17.55 9.68 -76.45
C ALA A 232 18.98 10.02 -76.01
N GLU A 233 19.77 10.70 -76.85
CA GLU A 233 21.17 11.07 -76.58
C GLU A 233 21.33 12.36 -75.76
N HIS A 234 20.26 12.87 -75.13
CA HIS A 234 20.35 14.11 -74.35
C HIS A 234 21.19 13.92 -73.07
N PRO A 235 22.18 14.78 -72.77
CA PRO A 235 23.09 14.64 -71.61
C PRO A 235 22.40 14.55 -70.24
N SER A 236 21.15 15.01 -70.13
CA SER A 236 20.39 14.91 -68.88
C SER A 236 20.08 13.49 -68.44
N PHE A 237 19.99 12.53 -69.38
CA PHE A 237 19.74 11.13 -69.03
C PHE A 237 20.97 10.50 -68.39
N GLU A 238 22.14 10.72 -68.99
CA GLU A 238 23.43 10.25 -68.47
C GLU A 238 23.73 10.87 -67.09
N GLN A 239 23.46 12.17 -66.94
CA GLN A 239 23.62 12.84 -65.64
C GLN A 239 22.68 12.27 -64.57
N ALA A 240 21.42 11.98 -64.91
CA ALA A 240 20.47 11.40 -63.96
C ALA A 240 20.84 9.96 -63.58
N GLU A 241 21.32 9.15 -64.53
CA GLU A 241 21.86 7.81 -64.24
C GLU A 241 23.07 7.85 -63.32
N LYS A 242 23.98 8.80 -63.56
CA LYS A 242 25.15 9.01 -62.70
C LYS A 242 24.74 9.39 -61.29
N ASN A 243 23.84 10.36 -61.13
CA ASN A 243 23.35 10.78 -59.82
C ASN A 243 22.68 9.62 -59.07
N LEU A 244 21.88 8.81 -59.77
CA LEU A 244 21.23 7.64 -59.18
C LEU A 244 22.24 6.56 -58.77
N ALA A 245 23.28 6.33 -59.58
CA ALA A 245 24.36 5.40 -59.24
C ALA A 245 25.16 5.87 -58.01
N ASP A 246 25.47 7.17 -57.92
CA ASP A 246 26.12 7.77 -56.76
C ASP A 246 25.25 7.65 -55.50
N ALA A 247 23.95 7.93 -55.61
CA ALA A 247 23.00 7.78 -54.50
C ALA A 247 22.86 6.32 -54.02
N LYS A 248 22.83 5.34 -54.93
CA LYS A 248 22.86 3.92 -54.59
C LYS A 248 24.11 3.52 -53.84
N LYS A 249 25.28 4.04 -54.25
CA LYS A 249 26.55 3.77 -53.57
C LYS A 249 26.55 4.33 -52.15
N ILE A 250 26.08 5.57 -51.96
CA ILE A 250 25.93 6.19 -50.65
C ILE A 250 24.96 5.37 -49.77
N TYR A 251 23.83 4.92 -50.33
CA TYR A 251 22.89 4.07 -49.62
C TYR A 251 23.51 2.75 -49.15
N GLU A 252 24.24 2.04 -50.01
CA GLU A 252 24.90 0.78 -49.64
C GLU A 252 25.98 0.96 -48.57
N GLU A 253 26.73 2.07 -48.61
CA GLU A 253 27.69 2.41 -47.56
C GLU A 253 26.99 2.69 -46.22
N ILE A 254 25.90 3.47 -46.23
CA ILE A 254 25.08 3.75 -45.04
C ILE A 254 24.48 2.47 -44.46
N LYS A 255 23.91 1.61 -45.32
CA LYS A 255 23.31 0.34 -44.93
C LYS A 255 24.34 -0.61 -44.33
N LYS A 256 25.50 -0.76 -44.98
CA LYS A 256 26.60 -1.60 -44.48
C LYS A 256 27.10 -1.14 -43.12
N GLN A 257 27.20 0.16 -42.89
CA GLN A 257 27.58 0.69 -41.58
C GLN A 257 26.50 0.39 -40.53
N ALA A 258 25.22 0.59 -40.86
CA ALA A 258 24.12 0.30 -39.94
C ALA A 258 24.03 -1.20 -39.58
N ASP A 259 24.25 -2.09 -40.56
CA ASP A 259 24.27 -3.54 -40.33
C ASP A 259 25.47 -3.96 -39.46
N ALA A 260 26.63 -3.33 -39.66
CA ALA A 260 27.82 -3.56 -38.82
C ALA A 260 27.63 -3.05 -37.39
N ASP A 261 27.02 -1.86 -37.22
CA ASP A 261 26.68 -1.30 -35.90
C ASP A 261 25.68 -2.21 -35.17
N ALA A 262 24.66 -2.74 -35.88
CA ALA A 262 23.68 -3.66 -35.34
C ALA A 262 24.30 -5.02 -34.94
N GLN A 263 25.21 -5.58 -35.75
CA GLN A 263 25.93 -6.80 -35.40
C GLN A 263 26.86 -6.61 -34.20
N ALA A 264 27.54 -5.48 -34.11
CA ALA A 264 28.41 -5.15 -32.98
C ALA A 264 27.62 -4.93 -31.68
N ALA A 265 26.39 -4.39 -31.76
CA ALA A 265 25.47 -4.27 -30.64
C ALA A 265 24.92 -5.64 -30.20
N SER A 266 24.47 -6.48 -31.14
CA SER A 266 23.95 -7.82 -30.86
C SER A 266 24.97 -8.75 -30.21
N ALA A 267 26.26 -8.58 -30.49
CA ALA A 267 27.34 -9.34 -29.84
C ALA A 267 27.65 -8.89 -28.41
N LYS A 268 27.19 -7.69 -27.99
CA LYS A 268 27.35 -7.16 -26.62
C LYS A 268 26.14 -7.40 -25.73
N SER A 269 24.95 -7.62 -26.31
CA SER A 269 23.68 -7.79 -25.60
C SER A 269 23.28 -9.25 -25.36
N GLU A 270 24.14 -10.22 -25.67
CA GLU A 270 23.81 -11.64 -25.59
C GLU A 270 23.48 -12.05 -24.14
N GLY A 271 22.20 -12.38 -23.90
CA GLY A 271 21.69 -12.80 -22.58
C GLY A 271 21.05 -11.68 -21.72
N VAL A 272 21.19 -10.40 -22.07
CA VAL A 272 20.66 -9.28 -21.26
C VAL A 272 19.13 -9.33 -21.16
N ASP A 273 18.44 -9.52 -22.29
CA ASP A 273 16.97 -9.61 -22.30
C ASP A 273 16.46 -10.78 -21.46
N ALA A 274 17.15 -11.92 -21.51
CA ALA A 274 16.79 -13.11 -20.75
C ALA A 274 16.98 -12.89 -19.23
N ASP A 275 18.12 -12.30 -18.84
CA ASP A 275 18.41 -11.95 -17.44
C ASP A 275 17.37 -10.93 -16.91
N VAL A 276 16.98 -9.93 -17.71
CA VAL A 276 15.97 -8.94 -17.32
C VAL A 276 14.58 -9.56 -17.19
N GLU A 277 14.19 -10.44 -18.10
CA GLU A 277 12.90 -11.13 -18.01
C GLU A 277 12.86 -12.13 -16.84
N GLU A 278 13.96 -12.81 -16.53
CA GLU A 278 14.04 -13.66 -15.33
C GLU A 278 13.87 -12.83 -14.05
N LEU A 279 14.55 -11.68 -13.94
CA LEU A 279 14.37 -10.75 -12.83
C LEU A 279 12.94 -10.19 -12.77
N ALA A 280 12.37 -9.81 -13.91
CA ALA A 280 11.01 -9.30 -13.96
C ALA A 280 9.99 -10.35 -13.51
N ALA A 281 10.15 -11.61 -13.94
CA ALA A 281 9.25 -12.70 -13.59
C ALA A 281 9.23 -12.95 -12.08
N ILE A 282 10.41 -13.00 -11.42
CA ILE A 282 10.45 -13.20 -9.96
C ILE A 282 9.87 -11.99 -9.21
N VAL A 283 10.14 -10.77 -9.67
CA VAL A 283 9.58 -9.54 -9.06
C VAL A 283 8.05 -9.50 -9.20
N ASP A 284 7.53 -9.78 -10.39
CA ASP A 284 6.09 -9.76 -10.66
C ASP A 284 5.36 -10.85 -9.84
N GLN A 285 5.94 -12.05 -9.73
CA GLN A 285 5.43 -13.13 -8.88
C GLN A 285 5.41 -12.70 -7.40
N LEU A 286 6.56 -12.30 -6.86
CA LEU A 286 6.71 -11.99 -5.44
C LEU A 286 5.90 -10.77 -5.02
N LYS A 287 5.76 -9.76 -5.89
CA LYS A 287 4.89 -8.60 -5.64
C LYS A 287 3.45 -9.02 -5.40
N LYS A 288 2.94 -9.95 -6.22
CA LYS A 288 1.57 -10.45 -6.14
C LYS A 288 1.37 -11.38 -4.94
N GLU A 289 2.30 -12.29 -4.70
CA GLU A 289 2.09 -13.38 -3.75
C GLU A 289 2.52 -13.01 -2.32
N THR A 290 3.57 -12.20 -2.20
CA THR A 290 4.28 -11.94 -0.93
C THR A 290 4.34 -10.47 -0.57
N PHE A 291 5.00 -9.62 -1.37
CA PHE A 291 5.35 -8.25 -0.96
C PHE A 291 4.14 -7.35 -0.71
N SER A 292 3.02 -7.59 -1.41
CA SER A 292 1.76 -6.87 -1.14
C SER A 292 1.11 -7.24 0.19
N LYS A 293 1.40 -8.44 0.74
CA LYS A 293 0.87 -8.96 2.00
C LYS A 293 1.84 -8.79 3.17
N ALA A 294 3.12 -8.59 2.88
CA ALA A 294 4.19 -8.29 3.83
C ALA A 294 4.89 -6.97 3.46
N PRO A 295 4.20 -5.82 3.63
CA PRO A 295 4.63 -4.52 3.10
C PRO A 295 5.73 -3.82 3.91
N GLY A 296 6.22 -4.41 5.00
CA GLY A 296 7.17 -3.78 5.93
C GLY A 296 6.53 -2.87 6.97
N VAL A 297 5.20 -2.86 7.03
CA VAL A 297 4.39 -2.11 8.00
C VAL A 297 3.34 -3.02 8.62
N VAL A 298 2.72 -2.57 9.72
CA VAL A 298 1.61 -3.27 10.36
C VAL A 298 0.43 -3.38 9.40
N ILE A 299 -0.07 -4.60 9.20
CA ILE A 299 -1.29 -4.83 8.42
C ILE A 299 -2.51 -4.43 9.25
N TYR A 300 -3.64 -4.13 8.59
CA TYR A 300 -4.88 -3.91 9.31
C TYR A 300 -5.51 -5.25 9.75
N TYR A 301 -5.90 -5.36 11.01
CA TYR A 301 -6.58 -6.54 11.56
C TYR A 301 -7.41 -6.19 12.80
N ASN A 302 -8.51 -6.91 13.00
CA ASN A 302 -9.37 -6.84 14.19
C ASN A 302 -9.33 -8.12 15.04
N ASP A 303 -8.89 -9.23 14.44
CA ASP A 303 -8.69 -10.53 15.06
C ASP A 303 -7.40 -11.18 14.50
N LEU A 304 -7.05 -12.36 14.99
CA LEU A 304 -5.78 -13.01 14.63
C LEU A 304 -5.81 -13.71 13.25
N THR A 305 -6.93 -13.75 12.53
CA THR A 305 -7.04 -14.46 11.24
C THR A 305 -6.16 -13.82 10.16
N PRO A 306 -6.26 -12.50 9.87
CA PRO A 306 -5.41 -11.87 8.86
C PRO A 306 -3.93 -11.88 9.26
N VAL A 307 -3.66 -11.89 10.58
CA VAL A 307 -2.31 -11.97 11.14
C VAL A 307 -1.70 -13.34 10.86
N GLN A 308 -2.45 -14.42 11.07
CA GLN A 308 -2.01 -15.77 10.76
C GLN A 308 -1.77 -15.94 9.25
N GLU A 309 -2.67 -15.45 8.40
CA GLU A 309 -2.49 -15.50 6.94
C GLU A 309 -1.22 -14.76 6.49
N CYS A 310 -0.92 -13.60 7.08
CA CYS A 310 0.31 -12.86 6.82
C CYS A 310 1.55 -13.66 7.22
N LEU A 311 1.54 -14.28 8.41
CA LEU A 311 2.64 -15.13 8.87
C LEU A 311 2.88 -16.31 7.92
N GLU A 312 1.82 -17.01 7.50
CA GLU A 312 1.90 -18.15 6.57
C GLU A 312 2.52 -17.74 5.23
N VAL A 313 2.18 -16.55 4.72
CA VAL A 313 2.79 -16.01 3.49
C VAL A 313 4.28 -15.73 3.68
N ILE A 314 4.67 -15.12 4.80
CA ILE A 314 6.08 -14.84 5.12
C ILE A 314 6.87 -16.16 5.24
N GLU A 315 6.36 -17.13 5.99
CA GLU A 315 7.00 -18.44 6.17
C GLU A 315 7.14 -19.20 4.86
N ASN A 316 6.12 -19.17 3.99
CA ASN A 316 6.19 -19.79 2.68
C ASN A 316 7.27 -19.15 1.80
N PHE A 317 7.33 -17.81 1.78
CA PHE A 317 8.35 -17.08 1.05
C PHE A 317 9.76 -17.40 1.57
N GLU A 318 9.96 -17.37 2.88
CA GLU A 318 11.26 -17.66 3.51
C GLU A 318 11.76 -19.06 3.20
N LYS A 319 10.84 -20.03 3.13
CA LYS A 319 11.17 -21.43 2.87
C LYS A 319 11.43 -21.71 1.39
N ASN A 320 10.65 -21.12 0.48
CA ASN A 320 10.59 -21.56 -0.90
C ASN A 320 11.20 -20.56 -1.90
N ASP A 321 11.13 -19.26 -1.62
CA ASP A 321 11.42 -18.22 -2.62
C ASP A 321 12.59 -17.31 -2.23
N LYS A 322 12.88 -17.13 -0.94
CA LYS A 322 13.89 -16.17 -0.45
C LYS A 322 15.28 -16.41 -1.02
N GLU A 323 15.79 -17.65 -0.95
CA GLU A 323 17.12 -17.97 -1.47
C GLU A 323 17.20 -17.78 -2.99
N LYS A 324 16.16 -18.19 -3.72
CA LYS A 324 16.08 -18.00 -5.17
C LYS A 324 16.07 -16.50 -5.53
N ALA A 325 15.24 -15.72 -4.84
CA ALA A 325 15.11 -14.29 -5.06
C ALA A 325 16.43 -13.55 -4.75
N GLN A 326 17.09 -13.90 -3.65
CA GLN A 326 18.39 -13.34 -3.29
C GLN A 326 19.45 -13.69 -4.33
N LYS A 327 19.49 -14.95 -4.78
CA LYS A 327 20.43 -15.39 -5.81
C LYS A 327 20.22 -14.63 -7.14
N ILE A 328 18.98 -14.51 -7.62
CA ILE A 328 18.69 -13.75 -8.84
C ILE A 328 19.13 -12.29 -8.68
N LEU A 329 18.87 -11.68 -7.52
CA LEU A 329 19.31 -10.32 -7.24
C LEU A 329 20.85 -10.20 -7.25
N ASP A 330 21.55 -11.12 -6.59
CA ASP A 330 23.01 -11.10 -6.48
C ASP A 330 23.68 -11.34 -7.84
N ASP A 331 23.18 -12.31 -8.60
CA ASP A 331 23.67 -12.63 -9.96
C ASP A 331 23.44 -11.43 -10.90
N PHE A 332 22.25 -10.82 -10.86
CA PHE A 332 21.93 -9.66 -11.70
C PHE A 332 22.77 -8.43 -11.33
N THR A 333 22.89 -8.13 -10.03
CA THR A 333 23.64 -6.96 -9.56
C THR A 333 25.14 -7.09 -9.75
N SER A 334 25.68 -8.32 -9.70
CA SER A 334 27.09 -8.60 -10.00
C SER A 334 27.41 -8.39 -11.49
N LYS A 335 26.47 -8.73 -12.38
CA LYS A 335 26.63 -8.56 -13.83
C LYS A 335 26.44 -7.11 -14.29
N TYR A 336 25.44 -6.42 -13.76
CA TYR A 336 24.93 -5.18 -14.35
C TYR A 336 25.05 -3.94 -13.46
N GLY A 337 25.40 -4.08 -12.18
CA GLY A 337 25.52 -2.97 -11.23
C GLY A 337 24.68 -3.17 -9.97
N ALA A 338 25.11 -2.58 -8.87
CA ALA A 338 24.49 -2.78 -7.57
C ALA A 338 23.32 -1.81 -7.32
N THR A 339 23.36 -0.62 -7.93
CA THR A 339 22.33 0.41 -7.75
C THR A 339 21.46 0.55 -8.99
N LYS A 340 20.26 1.10 -8.81
CA LYS A 340 19.35 1.41 -9.91
C LYS A 340 20.05 2.22 -11.00
N ASP A 341 20.73 3.30 -10.62
CA ASP A 341 21.37 4.21 -11.57
C ASP A 341 22.54 3.55 -12.31
N GLU A 342 23.32 2.71 -11.62
CA GLU A 342 24.39 1.90 -12.27
C GLU A 342 23.82 0.92 -13.28
N VAL A 343 22.74 0.23 -12.92
CA VAL A 343 22.08 -0.73 -13.81
C VAL A 343 21.57 -0.01 -15.05
N GLU A 344 20.81 1.07 -14.91
CA GLU A 344 20.28 1.80 -16.08
C GLU A 344 21.43 2.33 -16.97
N ALA A 345 22.48 2.92 -16.37
CA ALA A 345 23.64 3.40 -17.13
C ALA A 345 24.39 2.27 -17.86
N ASN A 346 24.39 1.05 -17.34
CA ASN A 346 25.01 -0.11 -17.99
C ASN A 346 24.08 -0.73 -19.04
N MET A 347 22.77 -0.75 -18.82
CA MET A 347 21.77 -1.17 -19.81
C MET A 347 21.82 -0.29 -21.06
N ASP A 348 21.97 1.03 -20.88
CA ASP A 348 22.18 1.98 -21.98
C ASP A 348 23.44 1.66 -22.79
N LYS A 349 24.57 1.35 -22.14
CA LYS A 349 25.82 0.96 -22.82
C LYS A 349 25.72 -0.36 -23.57
N LEU A 350 24.84 -1.25 -23.11
CA LEU A 350 24.55 -2.54 -23.71
C LEU A 350 23.47 -2.45 -24.81
N ASN A 351 22.96 -1.24 -25.10
CA ASN A 351 21.87 -0.99 -26.04
C ASN A 351 20.61 -1.83 -25.73
N TYR A 352 20.34 -2.07 -24.44
CA TYR A 352 19.10 -2.73 -24.03
C TYR A 352 17.90 -1.87 -24.45
N SER A 353 17.01 -2.43 -25.26
CA SER A 353 15.84 -1.73 -25.80
C SER A 353 14.52 -2.34 -25.34
N GLY A 354 14.54 -3.18 -24.30
CA GLY A 354 13.33 -3.82 -23.79
C GLY A 354 12.43 -2.85 -23.03
N ASN A 355 11.16 -3.22 -22.85
CA ASN A 355 10.14 -2.35 -22.22
C ASN A 355 10.20 -2.34 -20.68
N ARG A 356 11.04 -3.18 -20.07
CA ARG A 356 11.20 -3.24 -18.61
C ARG A 356 12.27 -2.23 -18.18
N GLN A 357 12.19 -1.74 -16.94
CA GLN A 357 13.22 -0.85 -16.36
C GLN A 357 14.02 -1.64 -15.31
N PRO A 358 15.19 -2.22 -15.67
CA PRO A 358 15.88 -3.18 -14.82
C PRO A 358 16.36 -2.57 -13.49
N GLY A 359 16.71 -1.28 -13.49
CA GLY A 359 17.08 -0.57 -12.27
C GLY A 359 15.94 -0.48 -11.26
N TRP A 360 14.69 -0.31 -11.73
CA TRP A 360 13.52 -0.39 -10.85
C TRP A 360 13.22 -1.80 -10.37
N LEU A 361 13.46 -2.81 -11.20
CA LEU A 361 13.23 -4.21 -10.81
C LEU A 361 14.14 -4.62 -9.64
N ILE A 362 15.43 -4.29 -9.70
CA ILE A 362 16.35 -4.58 -8.58
C ILE A 362 15.98 -3.79 -7.32
N GLN A 363 15.53 -2.55 -7.46
CA GLN A 363 15.10 -1.73 -6.34
C GLN A 363 13.87 -2.34 -5.66
N ASN A 364 12.85 -2.70 -6.45
CA ASN A 364 11.64 -3.34 -5.95
C ASN A 364 11.93 -4.68 -5.28
N LEU A 365 12.85 -5.48 -5.83
CA LEU A 365 13.24 -6.75 -5.23
C LEU A 365 13.94 -6.54 -3.89
N LYS A 366 14.92 -5.62 -3.81
CA LYS A 366 15.62 -5.26 -2.57
C LYS A 366 14.64 -4.78 -1.49
N GLU A 367 13.80 -3.81 -1.83
CA GLU A 367 12.80 -3.27 -0.91
C GLU A 367 11.81 -4.35 -0.47
N GLY A 368 11.36 -5.22 -1.38
CA GLY A 368 10.47 -6.33 -1.06
C GLY A 368 11.08 -7.32 -0.07
N LEU A 369 12.33 -7.75 -0.31
CA LEU A 369 13.08 -8.63 0.59
C LEU A 369 13.24 -8.03 1.99
N GLU A 370 13.59 -6.74 2.06
CA GLU A 370 13.73 -6.01 3.33
C GLU A 370 12.38 -5.86 4.03
N ASN A 371 11.32 -5.53 3.29
CA ASN A 371 9.98 -5.33 3.83
C ASN A 371 9.39 -6.62 4.41
N VAL A 372 9.66 -7.79 3.84
CA VAL A 372 9.25 -9.06 4.45
C VAL A 372 9.85 -9.22 5.85
N ALA A 373 11.16 -8.97 5.99
CA ALA A 373 11.83 -9.03 7.29
C ALA A 373 11.32 -7.97 8.26
N LYS A 374 11.12 -6.72 7.80
CA LYS A 374 10.52 -5.64 8.62
C LYS A 374 9.11 -5.98 9.09
N THR A 375 8.30 -6.63 8.23
CA THR A 375 6.93 -7.03 8.58
C THR A 375 6.93 -7.93 9.81
N ARG A 376 7.90 -8.85 9.94
CA ARG A 376 8.04 -9.70 11.13
C ARG A 376 8.16 -8.87 12.42
N VAL A 377 9.09 -7.94 12.42
CA VAL A 377 9.39 -7.10 13.58
C VAL A 377 8.18 -6.23 13.94
N VAL A 378 7.64 -5.48 12.97
CA VAL A 378 6.55 -4.53 13.26
C VAL A 378 5.25 -5.22 13.68
N MET A 379 4.96 -6.41 13.14
CA MET A 379 3.79 -7.19 13.54
C MET A 379 3.94 -7.76 14.95
N ALA A 380 5.13 -8.28 15.29
CA ALA A 380 5.41 -8.77 16.63
C ALA A 380 5.22 -7.65 17.68
N GLU A 381 5.73 -6.45 17.40
CA GLU A 381 5.57 -5.31 18.30
C GLU A 381 4.13 -4.82 18.42
N ASP A 382 3.38 -4.76 17.32
CA ASP A 382 1.97 -4.33 17.35
C ASP A 382 1.08 -5.34 18.09
N LEU A 383 1.33 -6.64 17.91
CA LEU A 383 0.62 -7.70 18.65
C LEU A 383 0.85 -7.58 20.15
N VAL A 384 2.08 -7.31 20.59
CA VAL A 384 2.39 -7.05 22.01
C VAL A 384 1.72 -5.77 22.51
N SER A 385 1.74 -4.69 21.72
CA SER A 385 1.07 -3.44 22.08
C SER A 385 -0.43 -3.63 22.31
N ARG A 386 -1.11 -4.39 21.43
CA ARG A 386 -2.53 -4.72 21.57
C ARG A 386 -2.80 -5.67 22.73
N LEU A 387 -1.90 -6.64 22.96
CA LEU A 387 -1.94 -7.51 24.12
C LEU A 387 -1.89 -6.71 25.43
N ASP A 388 -0.96 -5.76 25.56
CA ASP A 388 -0.85 -4.92 26.76
C ASP A 388 -2.13 -4.11 26.99
N GLN A 389 -2.69 -3.50 25.95
CA GLN A 389 -3.98 -2.81 26.04
C GLN A 389 -5.12 -3.74 26.47
N GLN A 390 -5.13 -4.99 25.99
CA GLN A 390 -6.11 -5.99 26.39
C GLN A 390 -5.96 -6.36 27.86
N VAL A 391 -4.73 -6.58 28.33
CA VAL A 391 -4.40 -6.93 29.71
C VAL A 391 -4.77 -5.80 30.67
N GLU A 392 -4.46 -4.54 30.32
CA GLU A 392 -4.84 -3.36 31.11
C GLU A 392 -6.36 -3.22 31.29
N ARG A 393 -7.14 -3.63 30.29
CA ARG A 393 -8.60 -3.53 30.28
C ARG A 393 -9.30 -4.75 30.89
N LEU A 394 -8.58 -5.78 31.34
CA LEU A 394 -9.18 -7.00 31.91
C LEU A 394 -10.15 -6.71 33.06
N SER A 395 -9.80 -5.79 33.94
CA SER A 395 -10.61 -5.44 35.11
C SER A 395 -11.93 -4.73 34.76
N SER A 396 -11.98 -4.05 33.61
CA SER A 396 -13.16 -3.34 33.10
C SER A 396 -14.07 -4.25 32.27
N ASN A 397 -13.58 -5.42 31.85
CA ASN A 397 -14.38 -6.37 31.10
C ASN A 397 -15.46 -7.00 31.99
N HIS A 398 -16.58 -7.35 31.36
CA HIS A 398 -17.65 -8.08 32.05
C HIS A 398 -17.12 -9.44 32.56
N ASP A 399 -17.49 -9.78 33.78
CA ASP A 399 -16.95 -10.92 34.54
C ASP A 399 -16.93 -12.24 33.72
N PHE A 400 -18.01 -12.53 32.97
CA PHE A 400 -18.16 -13.75 32.16
C PHE A 400 -17.17 -13.89 31.00
N PHE A 401 -16.59 -12.79 30.51
CA PHE A 401 -15.60 -12.85 29.43
C PHE A 401 -14.17 -12.82 29.96
N ARG A 402 -13.96 -12.59 31.26
CA ARG A 402 -12.63 -12.35 31.81
C ARG A 402 -11.71 -13.56 31.62
N ILE A 403 -12.19 -14.77 31.89
CA ILE A 403 -11.42 -16.02 31.69
C ILE A 403 -11.10 -16.23 30.20
N GLN A 404 -12.08 -16.02 29.32
CA GLN A 404 -11.88 -16.10 27.87
C GLN A 404 -10.79 -15.11 27.40
N ARG A 405 -10.82 -13.87 27.90
CA ARG A 405 -9.83 -12.84 27.57
C ARG A 405 -8.42 -13.19 28.04
N HIS A 406 -8.25 -13.97 29.11
CA HIS A 406 -6.95 -14.50 29.52
C HIS A 406 -6.41 -15.51 28.49
N HIS A 407 -7.27 -16.42 28.02
CA HIS A 407 -6.90 -17.35 26.96
C HIS A 407 -6.50 -16.62 25.67
N GLU A 408 -7.32 -15.67 25.24
CA GLU A 408 -7.02 -14.83 24.08
C GLU A 408 -5.69 -14.10 24.26
N SER A 409 -5.42 -13.50 25.42
CA SER A 409 -4.14 -12.82 25.69
C SER A 409 -2.93 -13.73 25.46
N ARG A 410 -3.02 -15.01 25.84
CA ARG A 410 -1.96 -16.00 25.56
C ARG A 410 -1.82 -16.30 24.07
N GLN A 411 -2.93 -16.40 23.32
CA GLN A 411 -2.89 -16.61 21.88
C GLN A 411 -2.24 -15.44 21.14
N TRP A 412 -2.49 -14.21 21.59
CA TRP A 412 -1.86 -13.00 21.05
C TRP A 412 -0.34 -12.99 21.27
N LEU A 413 0.11 -13.31 22.49
CA LEU A 413 1.54 -13.46 22.77
C LEU A 413 2.17 -14.57 21.91
N ALA A 414 1.55 -15.75 21.86
CA ALA A 414 2.05 -16.86 21.06
C ALA A 414 2.13 -16.53 19.56
N MET A 415 1.23 -15.68 19.06
CA MET A 415 1.31 -15.18 17.69
C MET A 415 2.49 -14.22 17.51
N ALA A 416 2.71 -13.30 18.46
CA ALA A 416 3.85 -12.37 18.42
C ALA A 416 5.20 -13.12 18.44
N GLU A 417 5.31 -14.16 19.27
CA GLU A 417 6.48 -15.05 19.34
C GLU A 417 6.78 -15.76 18.02
N LYS A 418 5.77 -16.10 17.21
CA LYS A 418 5.97 -16.69 15.88
C LYS A 418 6.48 -15.69 14.85
N PHE A 419 6.14 -14.41 15.00
CA PHE A 419 6.65 -13.37 14.10
C PHE A 419 8.10 -13.04 14.40
N ASP A 420 8.43 -12.75 15.66
CA ASP A 420 9.79 -12.44 16.10
C ASP A 420 10.00 -12.80 17.59
N PRO A 421 10.53 -14.00 17.89
CA PRO A 421 10.74 -14.44 19.27
C PRO A 421 11.92 -13.72 19.94
N GLU A 422 12.81 -13.11 19.16
CA GLU A 422 13.97 -12.40 19.68
C GLU A 422 13.67 -10.93 19.98
N ASN A 423 12.50 -10.44 19.57
CA ASN A 423 12.06 -9.08 19.83
C ASN A 423 12.04 -8.77 21.35
N PRO A 424 12.68 -7.68 21.80
CA PRO A 424 12.72 -7.32 23.22
C PRO A 424 11.34 -7.17 23.87
N LYS A 425 10.35 -6.60 23.16
CA LYS A 425 8.99 -6.42 23.68
C LYS A 425 8.27 -7.75 23.82
N VAL A 426 8.46 -8.67 22.87
CA VAL A 426 7.89 -10.03 22.94
C VAL A 426 8.47 -10.79 24.13
N LYS A 427 9.78 -10.74 24.33
CA LYS A 427 10.44 -11.37 25.49
C LYS A 427 9.95 -10.79 26.82
N GLU A 428 9.82 -9.47 26.92
CA GLU A 428 9.29 -8.81 28.11
C GLU A 428 7.82 -9.20 28.38
N ALA A 429 6.99 -9.24 27.34
CA ALA A 429 5.61 -9.70 27.43
C ALA A 429 5.54 -11.16 27.88
N GLY A 430 6.36 -12.05 27.31
CA GLY A 430 6.45 -13.46 27.71
C GLY A 430 6.89 -13.66 29.16
N ALA A 431 7.81 -12.83 29.64
CA ALA A 431 8.27 -12.88 31.04
C ALA A 431 7.23 -12.36 32.04
N SER A 432 6.32 -11.46 31.63
CA SER A 432 5.42 -10.75 32.55
C SER A 432 3.95 -11.17 32.46
N LEU A 433 3.48 -11.70 31.32
CA LEU A 433 2.06 -11.94 31.06
C LEU A 433 1.41 -12.84 32.11
N GLU A 434 1.97 -14.00 32.42
CA GLU A 434 1.35 -14.94 33.38
C GLU A 434 1.22 -14.34 34.78
N ASN A 435 2.19 -13.51 35.21
CA ASN A 435 2.08 -12.80 36.48
C ASN A 435 0.95 -11.77 36.46
N LYS A 436 0.82 -10.98 35.37
CA LYS A 436 -0.28 -10.02 35.19
C LYS A 436 -1.64 -10.74 35.20
N LEU A 437 -1.77 -11.86 34.50
CA LEU A 437 -2.99 -12.66 34.45
C LEU A 437 -3.31 -13.31 35.81
N ALA A 438 -2.31 -13.82 36.52
CA ALA A 438 -2.50 -14.40 37.85
C ALA A 438 -2.97 -13.35 38.88
N GLU A 439 -2.39 -12.14 38.84
CA GLU A 439 -2.83 -11.02 39.69
C GLU A 439 -4.27 -10.60 39.38
N ASP A 440 -4.62 -10.50 38.10
CA ASP A 440 -5.99 -10.22 37.66
C ASP A 440 -6.98 -11.28 38.16
N MET A 441 -6.65 -12.57 38.03
CA MET A 441 -7.47 -13.67 38.54
C MET A 441 -7.60 -13.66 40.05
N LYS A 442 -6.54 -13.29 40.79
CA LYS A 442 -6.59 -13.17 42.25
C LYS A 442 -7.59 -12.09 42.65
N LYS A 443 -7.47 -10.88 42.07
CA LYS A 443 -8.40 -9.76 42.30
C LYS A 443 -9.84 -10.12 41.92
N PHE A 444 -10.00 -10.87 40.83
CA PHE A 444 -11.31 -11.37 40.41
C PHE A 444 -11.92 -12.36 41.41
N LYS A 445 -11.15 -13.33 41.89
CA LYS A 445 -11.60 -14.28 42.92
C LYS A 445 -11.97 -13.59 44.23
N GLU A 446 -11.18 -12.60 44.66
CA GLU A 446 -11.50 -11.76 45.82
C GLU A 446 -12.84 -11.02 45.63
N LYS A 447 -13.03 -10.37 44.46
CA LYS A 447 -14.30 -9.70 44.11
C LYS A 447 -15.51 -10.64 44.17
N ILE A 448 -15.37 -11.88 43.69
CA ILE A 448 -16.43 -12.91 43.72
C ILE A 448 -16.66 -13.40 45.16
N ALA A 449 -15.60 -13.58 45.94
CA ALA A 449 -15.65 -14.01 47.33
C ALA A 449 -16.37 -12.98 48.24
N ASP A 450 -16.44 -11.71 47.86
CA ASP A 450 -17.19 -10.69 48.60
C ASP A 450 -18.68 -10.61 48.23
N LYS A 451 -19.10 -11.24 47.13
CA LYS A 451 -20.52 -11.23 46.70
C LYS A 451 -21.41 -11.99 47.69
N LYS A 452 -22.60 -11.46 47.94
CA LYS A 452 -23.60 -12.06 48.83
C LYS A 452 -24.85 -12.45 48.05
N TRP A 453 -25.34 -13.65 48.32
CA TRP A 453 -26.65 -14.10 47.87
C TRP A 453 -27.69 -13.71 48.94
N PRO A 454 -28.79 -13.04 48.58
CA PRO A 454 -29.84 -12.67 49.53
C PRO A 454 -30.63 -13.86 50.11
N GLY A 455 -30.43 -15.06 49.58
CA GLY A 455 -31.20 -16.26 49.92
C GLY A 455 -32.28 -16.54 48.87
N ASN A 456 -32.65 -17.81 48.78
CA ASN A 456 -33.69 -18.27 47.86
C ASN A 456 -35.09 -17.83 48.30
N SER A 457 -35.86 -17.27 47.37
CA SER A 457 -37.28 -16.99 47.57
C SER A 457 -38.09 -18.29 47.49
N SER A 458 -39.14 -18.36 48.31
CA SER A 458 -40.11 -19.45 48.33
C SER A 458 -41.48 -18.98 47.82
N GLY A 459 -42.37 -19.92 47.46
CA GLY A 459 -43.75 -19.62 47.04
C GLY A 459 -44.01 -19.93 45.57
N GLY A 460 -45.22 -19.63 45.10
CA GLY A 460 -45.67 -19.93 43.73
C GLY A 460 -44.82 -19.23 42.66
N ASP A 461 -44.62 -17.92 42.81
CA ASP A 461 -43.85 -17.10 41.87
C ASP A 461 -42.40 -17.60 41.72
N ALA A 462 -41.74 -17.92 42.83
CA ALA A 462 -40.37 -18.43 42.83
C ALA A 462 -40.27 -19.80 42.14
N LYS A 463 -41.21 -20.72 42.41
CA LYS A 463 -41.27 -22.03 41.74
C LYS A 463 -41.50 -21.87 40.24
N ALA A 464 -42.42 -21.01 39.84
CA ALA A 464 -42.71 -20.74 38.44
C ALA A 464 -41.52 -20.11 37.71
N ALA A 465 -40.76 -19.24 38.37
CA ALA A 465 -39.56 -18.65 37.80
C ALA A 465 -38.45 -19.69 37.57
N LEU A 466 -38.19 -20.57 38.55
CA LEU A 466 -37.24 -21.67 38.39
C LEU A 466 -37.65 -22.59 37.23
N GLN A 467 -38.92 -23.02 37.21
CA GLN A 467 -39.45 -23.88 36.16
C GLN A 467 -39.30 -23.24 34.77
N PHE A 468 -39.57 -21.94 34.62
CA PHE A 468 -39.36 -21.23 33.37
C PHE A 468 -37.91 -21.36 32.86
N PHE A 469 -36.92 -21.14 33.73
CA PHE A 469 -35.51 -21.26 33.32
C PHE A 469 -35.07 -22.69 33.09
N GLU A 470 -35.56 -23.66 33.87
CA GLU A 470 -35.30 -25.09 33.68
C GLU A 470 -35.82 -25.57 32.32
N GLU A 471 -37.01 -25.14 31.92
CA GLU A 471 -37.66 -25.59 30.70
C GLU A 471 -37.28 -24.78 29.45
N SER A 472 -36.68 -23.61 29.62
CA SER A 472 -36.33 -22.71 28.52
C SER A 472 -35.26 -23.30 27.59
N PRO A 473 -35.48 -23.26 26.26
CA PRO A 473 -34.50 -23.74 25.27
C PRO A 473 -33.22 -22.90 25.22
N ASP A 474 -33.27 -21.65 25.70
CA ASP A 474 -32.11 -20.75 25.73
C ASP A 474 -31.33 -20.80 27.05
N TRP A 475 -31.85 -21.54 28.06
CA TRP A 475 -31.28 -21.62 29.40
C TRP A 475 -31.08 -23.09 29.83
N GLY A 476 -32.02 -23.66 30.58
CA GLY A 476 -31.88 -24.99 31.18
C GLY A 476 -31.84 -26.13 30.15
N LYS A 477 -32.56 -26.01 29.04
CA LYS A 477 -32.57 -27.00 27.94
C LYS A 477 -31.65 -26.65 26.77
N ARG A 478 -30.73 -25.70 26.95
CA ARG A 478 -29.82 -25.27 25.89
C ARG A 478 -28.95 -26.45 25.41
N PRO A 479 -28.82 -26.70 24.08
CA PRO A 479 -28.03 -27.83 23.57
C PRO A 479 -26.54 -27.76 23.91
N THR A 480 -26.00 -26.55 24.09
CA THR A 480 -24.59 -26.30 24.39
C THR A 480 -24.49 -25.40 25.61
N GLU A 481 -23.71 -25.84 26.60
CA GLU A 481 -23.61 -25.21 27.93
C GLU A 481 -24.99 -24.88 28.54
N PRO A 482 -25.76 -25.91 28.97
CA PRO A 482 -27.00 -25.71 29.71
C PRO A 482 -26.79 -24.85 30.95
N ARG A 483 -27.63 -23.84 31.14
CA ARG A 483 -27.62 -22.95 32.31
C ARG A 483 -28.58 -23.48 33.36
N ARG A 484 -28.10 -24.36 34.24
CA ARG A 484 -28.94 -25.07 35.21
C ARG A 484 -29.27 -24.14 36.39
N PRO A 485 -30.54 -23.85 36.67
CA PRO A 485 -30.92 -23.04 37.83
C PRO A 485 -30.44 -23.65 39.14
N LEU A 486 -29.81 -22.82 39.98
CA LEU A 486 -29.43 -23.16 41.35
C LEU A 486 -30.39 -22.54 42.37
N GLY A 487 -30.93 -21.36 42.07
CA GLY A 487 -31.76 -20.62 43.00
C GLY A 487 -32.26 -19.31 42.42
N VAL A 488 -33.38 -18.82 42.95
CA VAL A 488 -34.01 -17.56 42.55
C VAL A 488 -34.28 -16.70 43.78
N SER A 489 -34.09 -15.39 43.65
CA SER A 489 -34.42 -14.41 44.69
C SER A 489 -35.24 -13.29 44.11
N ILE A 490 -36.45 -13.09 44.62
CA ILE A 490 -37.36 -12.01 44.24
C ILE A 490 -36.84 -10.71 44.87
N LYS A 491 -36.56 -9.71 44.03
CA LYS A 491 -35.87 -8.47 44.43
C LYS A 491 -36.79 -7.31 44.74
N GLY A 492 -38.08 -7.45 44.46
CA GLY A 492 -39.06 -6.41 44.69
C GLY A 492 -40.45 -6.81 44.20
N ASP A 493 -41.36 -5.86 44.27
CA ASP A 493 -42.75 -6.06 43.90
C ASP A 493 -42.95 -6.13 42.38
N TRP A 494 -44.10 -6.67 41.99
CA TRP A 494 -44.59 -6.63 40.61
C TRP A 494 -44.71 -5.20 40.09
N SER A 495 -44.19 -4.96 38.88
CA SER A 495 -44.19 -3.66 38.21
C SER A 495 -44.90 -3.73 36.85
N VAL A 496 -45.42 -2.60 36.37
CA VAL A 496 -45.97 -2.50 35.01
C VAL A 496 -44.81 -2.46 34.03
N GLN A 497 -44.83 -3.35 33.03
CA GLN A 497 -43.77 -3.44 32.01
C GLN A 497 -44.22 -2.86 30.67
N GLU A 498 -45.52 -2.92 30.38
CA GLU A 498 -46.09 -2.37 29.17
C GLU A 498 -47.52 -1.87 29.45
N THR A 499 -47.90 -0.79 28.77
CA THR A 499 -49.24 -0.22 28.78
C THR A 499 -49.82 -0.14 27.36
N ASP A 500 -51.14 -0.14 27.24
CA ASP A 500 -51.80 0.18 25.98
C ASP A 500 -51.81 1.70 25.69
N ILE A 501 -52.40 2.08 24.56
CA ILE A 501 -52.55 3.49 24.14
C ILE A 501 -53.38 4.34 25.11
N ALA A 502 -54.17 3.72 25.98
CA ALA A 502 -54.96 4.37 27.02
C ALA A 502 -54.24 4.35 28.38
N ASN A 503 -52.94 4.01 28.40
CA ASN A 503 -52.09 3.92 29.58
C ASN A 503 -52.55 2.87 30.62
N ARG A 504 -53.30 1.85 30.19
CA ARG A 504 -53.71 0.71 31.04
C ARG A 504 -52.65 -0.39 31.00
N PRO A 505 -52.29 -1.03 32.12
CA PRO A 505 -51.32 -2.13 32.12
C PRO A 505 -51.77 -3.27 31.22
N VAL A 506 -50.87 -3.75 30.34
CA VAL A 506 -51.07 -4.96 29.52
C VAL A 506 -50.05 -6.05 29.79
N MET A 507 -49.02 -5.76 30.59
CA MET A 507 -47.99 -6.71 31.01
C MET A 507 -47.43 -6.32 32.37
N TYR A 508 -47.28 -7.32 33.26
CA TYR A 508 -46.57 -7.15 34.52
C TYR A 508 -45.22 -7.86 34.50
N GLY A 509 -44.30 -7.36 35.33
CA GLY A 509 -42.96 -7.90 35.48
C GLY A 509 -42.59 -8.09 36.94
N LEU A 510 -41.99 -9.22 37.26
CA LEU A 510 -41.44 -9.55 38.57
C LEU A 510 -39.90 -9.48 38.51
N PRO A 511 -39.24 -8.54 39.22
CA PRO A 511 -37.79 -8.47 39.26
C PRO A 511 -37.22 -9.60 40.13
N VAL A 512 -36.33 -10.40 39.54
CA VAL A 512 -35.66 -11.53 40.18
C VAL A 512 -34.17 -11.52 39.92
N TRP A 513 -33.40 -12.06 40.85
CA TRP A 513 -32.08 -12.61 40.55
C TRP A 513 -32.22 -14.11 40.34
N ILE A 514 -31.68 -14.61 39.24
CA ILE A 514 -31.57 -16.05 38.98
C ILE A 514 -30.09 -16.43 39.02
N ALA A 515 -29.73 -17.39 39.86
CA ALA A 515 -28.43 -18.00 39.88
C ALA A 515 -28.47 -19.29 39.06
N VAL A 516 -27.54 -19.44 38.12
CA VAL A 516 -27.41 -20.63 37.27
C VAL A 516 -25.97 -21.13 37.29
N GLN A 517 -25.78 -22.42 37.08
CA GLN A 517 -24.48 -23.03 36.90
C GLN A 517 -24.38 -23.65 35.51
N VAL A 518 -23.24 -23.46 34.86
CA VAL A 518 -22.86 -24.19 33.66
C VAL A 518 -21.81 -25.23 34.01
N ASP A 519 -21.81 -26.35 33.28
CA ASP A 519 -20.94 -27.49 33.60
C ASP A 519 -19.45 -27.14 33.53
N SER A 520 -19.05 -26.24 32.62
CA SER A 520 -17.67 -25.76 32.45
C SER A 520 -17.12 -24.98 33.65
N GLU A 521 -18.00 -24.45 34.51
CA GLU A 521 -17.64 -23.59 35.65
C GLU A 521 -17.81 -24.28 37.01
N LYS A 522 -18.33 -25.50 37.00
CA LYS A 522 -18.63 -26.26 38.22
C LYS A 522 -17.37 -26.59 39.02
N ALA A 523 -16.27 -26.89 38.34
CA ALA A 523 -14.98 -27.21 38.99
C ALA A 523 -14.41 -26.03 39.80
N ASP A 524 -14.69 -24.80 39.37
CA ASP A 524 -14.25 -23.58 40.05
C ASP A 524 -15.25 -23.08 41.11
N ASN A 525 -16.30 -23.85 41.39
CA ASN A 525 -17.38 -23.47 42.31
C ASN A 525 -18.02 -22.12 41.94
N LEU A 526 -18.19 -21.85 40.64
CA LEU A 526 -18.78 -20.60 40.16
C LEU A 526 -20.26 -20.80 39.77
N ALA A 527 -21.04 -19.75 40.01
CA ALA A 527 -22.41 -19.59 39.54
C ALA A 527 -22.56 -18.20 38.90
N ARG A 528 -23.32 -18.14 37.82
CA ARG A 528 -23.68 -16.89 37.14
C ARG A 528 -24.99 -16.38 37.70
N VAL A 529 -25.00 -15.14 38.19
CA VAL A 529 -26.22 -14.45 38.61
C VAL A 529 -26.63 -13.47 37.54
N TYR A 530 -27.89 -13.55 37.15
CA TYR A 530 -28.52 -12.60 36.22
C TYR A 530 -29.60 -11.82 36.94
N ASN A 531 -29.57 -10.51 36.80
CA ASN A 531 -30.69 -9.64 37.15
C ASN A 531 -31.71 -9.70 36.02
N VAL A 532 -32.90 -10.23 36.30
CA VAL A 532 -33.91 -10.51 35.28
C VAL A 532 -35.25 -9.94 35.73
N THR A 533 -36.03 -9.43 34.77
CA THR A 533 -37.46 -9.20 34.98
C THR A 533 -38.25 -10.30 34.29
N MET A 534 -38.96 -11.12 35.06
CA MET A 534 -39.86 -12.16 34.57
C MET A 534 -41.18 -11.51 34.13
N ARG A 535 -41.57 -11.68 32.87
CA ARG A 535 -42.72 -10.97 32.28
C ARG A 535 -43.89 -11.91 32.01
N THR A 536 -45.09 -11.47 32.35
CA THR A 536 -46.33 -12.19 32.04
C THR A 536 -46.64 -12.11 30.54
N GLN A 537 -47.59 -12.93 30.09
CA GLN A 537 -48.15 -12.76 28.76
C GLN A 537 -48.82 -11.40 28.60
N LYS A 538 -48.67 -10.80 27.41
CA LYS A 538 -49.38 -9.56 27.06
C LYS A 538 -50.88 -9.85 26.93
N SER A 539 -51.72 -9.17 27.71
CA SER A 539 -53.17 -9.33 27.64
C SER A 539 -53.92 -8.05 28.02
N ALA A 540 -55.22 -7.98 27.69
CA ALA A 540 -56.06 -6.83 28.04
C ALA A 540 -56.34 -6.73 29.56
N ASN A 541 -56.23 -7.85 30.28
CA ASN A 541 -56.44 -7.95 31.72
C ASN A 541 -55.28 -8.74 32.34
N PRO A 542 -54.05 -8.19 32.34
CA PRO A 542 -52.90 -8.91 32.86
C PRO A 542 -53.07 -9.11 34.36
N LYS A 543 -52.52 -10.21 34.88
CA LYS A 543 -52.51 -10.51 36.32
C LYS A 543 -51.08 -10.52 36.85
N LYS A 544 -50.91 -10.21 38.13
CA LYS A 544 -49.62 -10.26 38.84
C LYS A 544 -49.36 -11.68 39.36
N GLU A 545 -49.40 -12.65 38.46
CA GLU A 545 -49.17 -14.06 38.76
C GLU A 545 -48.55 -14.77 37.54
N PRO A 546 -47.80 -15.88 37.73
CA PRO A 546 -47.36 -16.75 36.64
C PRO A 546 -48.56 -17.37 35.88
N PRO A 547 -48.36 -17.91 34.65
CA PRO A 547 -47.08 -18.24 34.02
C PRO A 547 -46.33 -17.03 33.44
N PHE A 548 -45.01 -17.16 33.37
CA PHE A 548 -44.13 -16.20 32.69
C PHE A 548 -43.98 -16.59 31.21
N GLU A 549 -44.05 -15.62 30.32
CA GLU A 549 -43.90 -15.82 28.87
C GLU A 549 -42.50 -15.43 28.40
N SER A 550 -41.93 -14.37 28.97
CA SER A 550 -40.65 -13.82 28.52
C SER A 550 -39.84 -13.22 29.66
N ILE A 551 -38.61 -12.83 29.36
CA ILE A 551 -37.69 -12.21 30.32
C ILE A 551 -37.00 -11.00 29.72
N THR A 552 -36.60 -10.04 30.55
CA THR A 552 -35.60 -9.02 30.21
C THR A 552 -34.38 -9.23 31.08
N VAL A 553 -33.22 -9.45 30.47
CA VAL A 553 -31.95 -9.65 31.20
C VAL A 553 -31.25 -8.30 31.33
N GLY A 554 -30.93 -7.92 32.56
CA GLY A 554 -30.09 -6.78 32.91
C GLY A 554 -28.68 -7.21 33.28
N ASP A 555 -28.11 -6.60 34.31
CA ASP A 555 -26.74 -6.87 34.76
C ASP A 555 -26.53 -8.33 35.17
N SER A 556 -25.28 -8.78 35.07
CA SER A 556 -24.89 -10.12 35.50
C SER A 556 -23.51 -10.14 36.13
N PHE A 557 -23.27 -11.13 36.99
CA PHE A 557 -22.00 -11.26 37.73
C PHE A 557 -21.78 -12.70 38.19
N TYR A 558 -20.54 -13.04 38.56
CA TYR A 558 -20.26 -14.31 39.22
C TYR A 558 -20.41 -14.24 40.74
N ILE A 559 -20.83 -15.36 41.32
CA ILE A 559 -20.78 -15.65 42.75
C ILE A 559 -20.28 -17.09 42.97
N LEU A 560 -19.78 -17.40 44.16
CA LEU A 560 -19.50 -18.78 44.53
C LEU A 560 -20.80 -19.59 44.60
N ALA A 561 -20.86 -20.74 43.93
CA ALA A 561 -22.08 -21.55 43.84
C ALA A 561 -22.54 -22.03 45.23
N ASP A 562 -21.62 -22.36 46.12
CA ASP A 562 -21.92 -22.74 47.52
C ASP A 562 -22.64 -21.66 48.34
N LYS A 563 -22.65 -20.40 47.87
CA LYS A 563 -23.40 -19.31 48.52
C LYS A 563 -24.87 -19.28 48.10
N ILE A 564 -25.27 -20.02 47.08
CA ILE A 564 -26.66 -20.11 46.63
C ILE A 564 -27.37 -21.14 47.50
N LYS A 565 -28.06 -20.65 48.54
CA LYS A 565 -28.83 -21.47 49.50
C LYS A 565 -30.18 -20.85 49.76
#